data_AF-A0A8S9W106-F1
#
_entry.id   AF-A0A8S9W106-F1
#
_cell.length_a   1.000
_cell.length_b   1.000
_cell.length_c   1.000
_cell.angle_alpha   90.00
_cell.angle_beta   90.00
_cell.angle_gamma   90.00
#
_symmetry.space_group_name_H-M   'P 1'
#
loop_
_entity.id
_entity.type
_entity.pdbx_description
1 polymer ?
#
loop_
_entity_poly.entity_id
_entity_poly.type
_entity_poly.pdbx_seq_one_letter_code
_entity_poly.pdbx_strand_id
1 'polypeptide(L)'
;MSDVKIGFVKLGNLGMSQVIDLILDEIAARQGIAVRTLGTGAKMGADEAADTKALIEHWDPDFVVMISPNAGAPGPTAAREIYKDTPTIVVSDGPDKKDARQALKEAGFGSIILKVDPLIGAKREFLDPTEMASFNSDAMKVLSSCGPVRLIQEELDKVIDQVAAGKSGKDLELPYILATPDKCVERGCFENPYAKAKALAALHMANTVAAINFPACFMLKEVEKVSLTAAAGHEMMGAAAVLAREAREIEKSNDTLFRQPHAKMGGLLSKTKLYDKPT
;
A
#
# COMPACT_ATOMS: atom_id res chain seq x y z
N MET A 1 -7.37 -10.33 -27.06
CA MET A 1 -6.96 -11.01 -25.81
C MET A 1 -8.01 -10.70 -24.78
N SER A 2 -8.32 -11.64 -23.89
CA SER A 2 -9.15 -11.34 -22.71
C SER A 2 -8.41 -10.34 -21.81
N ASP A 3 -9.16 -9.49 -21.14
CA ASP A 3 -8.59 -8.59 -20.13
C ASP A 3 -7.92 -9.40 -19.01
N VAL A 4 -6.80 -8.89 -18.47
CA VAL A 4 -6.17 -9.41 -17.26
C VAL A 4 -7.08 -9.11 -16.08
N LYS A 5 -7.59 -10.13 -15.40
CA LYS A 5 -8.47 -10.03 -14.24
C LYS A 5 -7.67 -9.93 -12.95
N ILE A 6 -7.81 -8.81 -12.26
CA ILE A 6 -7.06 -8.49 -11.04
C ILE A 6 -8.04 -8.40 -9.87
N GLY A 7 -7.91 -9.34 -8.94
CA GLY A 7 -8.73 -9.38 -7.73
C GLY A 7 -8.07 -8.62 -6.58
N PHE A 8 -8.79 -7.75 -5.90
CA PHE A 8 -8.33 -7.14 -4.65
C PHE A 8 -9.15 -7.67 -3.48
N VAL A 9 -8.44 -8.14 -2.45
CA VAL A 9 -9.03 -8.56 -1.17
C VAL A 9 -8.56 -7.58 -0.08
N LYS A 10 -9.48 -6.79 0.46
CA LYS A 10 -9.21 -5.79 1.51
C LYS A 10 -9.75 -6.29 2.85
N LEU A 11 -8.84 -6.66 3.76
CA LEU A 11 -9.15 -7.13 5.11
C LEU A 11 -8.62 -6.13 6.13
N GLY A 12 -9.51 -5.36 6.75
CA GLY A 12 -9.11 -4.21 7.55
C GLY A 12 -8.66 -3.04 6.68
N ASN A 13 -7.92 -2.10 7.28
CA ASN A 13 -7.50 -0.88 6.59
C ASN A 13 -6.04 -0.53 6.88
N LEU A 14 -5.28 -0.33 5.81
CA LEU A 14 -4.01 0.38 5.77
C LEU A 14 -4.19 1.70 4.99
N GLY A 15 -3.29 2.66 5.14
CA GLY A 15 -3.34 3.91 4.36
C GLY A 15 -3.37 3.63 2.85
N MET A 16 -2.58 2.65 2.40
CA MET A 16 -2.56 2.21 1.00
C MET A 16 -3.87 1.57 0.53
N SER A 17 -4.69 1.03 1.44
CA SER A 17 -5.97 0.38 1.08
C SER A 17 -6.96 1.33 0.41
N GLN A 18 -6.80 2.64 0.64
CA GLN A 18 -7.68 3.67 0.11
C GLN A 18 -7.65 3.76 -1.42
N VAL A 19 -6.52 3.44 -2.06
CA VAL A 19 -6.36 3.64 -3.51
C VAL A 19 -5.65 2.50 -4.25
N ILE A 20 -5.22 1.42 -3.58
CA ILE A 20 -4.37 0.37 -4.19
C ILE A 20 -4.94 -0.29 -5.46
N ASP A 21 -6.26 -0.36 -5.59
CA ASP A 21 -6.97 -0.85 -6.77
C ASP A 21 -7.13 0.22 -7.85
N LEU A 22 -7.25 1.49 -7.44
CA LEU A 22 -7.46 2.63 -8.33
C LEU A 22 -6.17 3.07 -9.04
N ILE A 23 -4.99 2.82 -8.44
CA ILE A 23 -3.70 3.26 -8.99
C ILE A 23 -3.31 2.53 -10.29
N LEU A 24 -4.04 1.47 -10.67
CA LEU A 24 -3.82 0.73 -11.91
C LEU A 24 -4.55 1.35 -13.12
N ASP A 25 -5.54 2.21 -12.87
CA ASP A 25 -6.33 2.88 -13.91
C ASP A 25 -6.85 4.23 -13.38
N GLU A 26 -5.93 5.16 -13.19
CA GLU A 26 -6.12 6.43 -12.49
C GLU A 26 -7.13 7.38 -13.15
N ILE A 27 -7.48 7.13 -14.42
CA ILE A 27 -8.49 7.89 -15.18
C ILE A 27 -9.62 7.01 -15.74
N ALA A 28 -9.71 5.74 -15.33
CA ALA A 28 -10.72 4.79 -15.80
C ALA A 28 -10.76 4.61 -17.34
N ALA A 29 -9.59 4.62 -17.98
CA ALA A 29 -9.44 4.55 -19.43
C ALA A 29 -8.44 3.49 -19.92
N ARG A 30 -7.79 2.76 -19.00
CA ARG A 30 -6.89 1.66 -19.34
C ARG A 30 -7.70 0.48 -19.88
N GLN A 31 -7.23 -0.08 -20.99
CA GLN A 31 -7.78 -1.27 -21.63
C GLN A 31 -6.88 -2.47 -21.36
N GLY A 32 -7.42 -3.68 -21.49
CA GLY A 32 -6.67 -4.92 -21.30
C GLY A 32 -6.60 -5.37 -19.83
N ILE A 33 -7.27 -4.68 -18.91
CA ILE A 33 -7.42 -5.10 -17.51
C ILE A 33 -8.88 -5.01 -17.08
N ALA A 34 -9.25 -5.88 -16.15
CA ALA A 34 -10.50 -5.81 -15.41
C ALA A 34 -10.17 -5.92 -13.93
N VAL A 35 -10.63 -4.98 -13.10
CA VAL A 35 -10.34 -4.95 -11.67
C VAL A 35 -11.63 -5.18 -10.89
N ARG A 36 -11.58 -6.04 -9.87
CA ARG A 36 -12.65 -6.13 -8.87
C ARG A 36 -12.07 -6.13 -7.46
N THR A 37 -12.77 -5.43 -6.57
CA THR A 37 -12.39 -5.31 -5.17
C THR A 37 -13.49 -5.92 -4.30
N LEU A 38 -13.09 -6.83 -3.41
CA LEU A 38 -13.91 -7.33 -2.32
C LEU A 38 -13.27 -6.87 -1.01
N GLY A 39 -14.06 -6.20 -0.17
CA GLY A 39 -13.60 -5.76 1.15
C GLY A 39 -14.66 -5.99 2.21
N THR A 40 -14.21 -6.22 3.44
CA THR A 40 -15.07 -6.48 4.61
C THR A 40 -15.04 -5.30 5.60
N GLY A 41 -14.75 -4.11 5.08
CA GLY A 41 -14.60 -2.89 5.86
C GLY A 41 -13.41 -2.96 6.81
N ALA A 42 -13.57 -2.47 8.04
CA ALA A 42 -12.50 -2.44 9.04
C ALA A 42 -12.22 -3.81 9.68
N LYS A 43 -13.04 -4.83 9.41
CA LYS A 43 -12.90 -6.16 10.01
C LYS A 43 -11.92 -7.02 9.22
N MET A 44 -11.25 -7.93 9.93
CA MET A 44 -10.21 -8.81 9.39
C MET A 44 -10.14 -10.13 10.17
N GLY A 45 -11.29 -10.62 10.64
CA GLY A 45 -11.40 -11.92 11.31
C GLY A 45 -11.40 -13.09 10.32
N ALA A 46 -11.45 -14.31 10.86
CA ALA A 46 -11.54 -15.52 10.04
C ALA A 46 -12.89 -15.63 9.30
N ASP A 47 -13.98 -15.15 9.90
CA ASP A 47 -15.30 -15.12 9.26
C ASP A 47 -15.29 -14.19 8.05
N GLU A 48 -14.75 -12.97 8.21
CA GLU A 48 -14.59 -12.05 7.09
C GLU A 48 -13.63 -12.58 6.01
N ALA A 49 -12.61 -13.35 6.40
CA ALA A 49 -11.75 -14.02 5.43
C ALA A 49 -12.52 -15.07 4.61
N ALA A 50 -13.46 -15.79 5.20
CA ALA A 50 -14.29 -16.77 4.48
C ALA A 50 -15.14 -16.12 3.38
N ASP A 51 -15.71 -14.94 3.64
CA ASP A 51 -16.51 -14.19 2.64
C ASP A 51 -15.70 -13.83 1.39
N THR A 52 -14.38 -13.71 1.51
CA THR A 52 -13.53 -13.37 0.37
C THR A 52 -13.53 -14.45 -0.72
N LYS A 53 -13.89 -15.69 -0.39
CA LYS A 53 -13.96 -16.81 -1.35
C LYS A 53 -14.88 -16.53 -2.54
N ALA A 54 -15.88 -15.67 -2.36
CA ALA A 54 -16.80 -15.25 -3.42
C ALA A 54 -16.07 -14.67 -4.65
N LEU A 55 -14.89 -14.07 -4.48
CA LEU A 55 -14.12 -13.49 -5.58
C LEU A 55 -13.60 -14.56 -6.55
N ILE A 56 -13.05 -15.66 -6.04
CA ILE A 56 -12.61 -16.79 -6.87
C ILE A 56 -13.79 -17.60 -7.40
N GLU A 57 -14.83 -17.83 -6.59
CA GLU A 57 -15.99 -18.64 -7.01
C GLU A 57 -16.83 -17.99 -8.11
N HIS A 58 -16.90 -16.66 -8.17
CA HIS A 58 -17.79 -15.96 -9.10
C HIS A 58 -17.09 -15.22 -10.23
N TRP A 59 -15.79 -14.96 -10.11
CA TRP A 59 -15.09 -14.11 -11.09
C TRP A 59 -13.77 -14.69 -11.58
N ASP A 60 -13.11 -15.53 -10.77
CA ASP A 60 -11.90 -16.27 -11.14
C ASP A 60 -10.78 -15.36 -11.69
N PRO A 61 -10.11 -14.58 -10.83
CA PRO A 61 -9.06 -13.65 -11.24
C PRO A 61 -7.75 -14.36 -11.63
N ASP A 62 -6.98 -13.76 -12.53
CA ASP A 62 -5.66 -14.28 -12.95
C ASP A 62 -4.63 -14.19 -11.82
N PHE A 63 -4.73 -13.14 -11.00
CA PHE A 63 -4.01 -13.01 -9.73
C PHE A 63 -4.76 -12.12 -8.76
N VAL A 64 -4.38 -12.21 -7.48
CA VAL A 64 -5.00 -11.49 -6.37
C VAL A 64 -3.99 -10.63 -5.63
N VAL A 65 -4.40 -9.43 -5.25
CA VAL A 65 -3.69 -8.56 -4.32
C VAL A 65 -4.47 -8.54 -3.02
N MET A 66 -3.89 -9.12 -1.97
CA MET A 66 -4.46 -9.16 -0.64
C MET A 66 -3.81 -8.09 0.22
N ILE A 67 -4.58 -7.10 0.66
CA ILE A 67 -4.10 -6.03 1.54
C ILE A 67 -4.74 -6.11 2.92
N SER A 68 -3.88 -6.09 3.95
CA SER A 68 -4.31 -6.11 5.34
C SER A 68 -3.24 -5.60 6.30
N PRO A 69 -3.61 -4.98 7.43
CA PRO A 69 -2.72 -4.85 8.58
C PRO A 69 -2.28 -6.24 9.05
N ASN A 70 -1.01 -6.36 9.42
CA ASN A 70 -0.36 -7.56 9.93
C ASN A 70 -0.75 -8.84 9.16
N ALA A 71 0.04 -9.21 8.15
CA ALA A 71 -0.17 -10.44 7.38
C ALA A 71 -0.12 -11.74 8.23
N GLY A 72 0.32 -11.69 9.49
CA GLY A 72 0.28 -12.82 10.43
C GLY A 72 -1.00 -12.92 11.26
N ALA A 73 -1.94 -11.98 11.13
CA ALA A 73 -3.19 -12.01 11.88
C ALA A 73 -4.12 -13.16 11.41
N PRO A 74 -5.11 -13.57 12.24
CA PRO A 74 -5.97 -14.72 11.94
C PRO A 74 -6.70 -14.63 10.59
N GLY A 75 -7.36 -13.51 10.28
CA GLY A 75 -8.08 -13.34 9.01
C GLY A 75 -7.16 -13.35 7.78
N PRO A 76 -6.10 -12.52 7.73
CA PRO A 76 -5.13 -12.58 6.63
C PRO A 76 -4.51 -13.97 6.43
N THR A 77 -4.25 -14.71 7.51
CA THR A 77 -3.76 -16.09 7.42
C THR A 77 -4.80 -17.03 6.84
N ALA A 78 -6.05 -16.97 7.31
CA ALA A 78 -7.16 -17.77 6.77
C ALA A 78 -7.43 -17.45 5.30
N ALA A 79 -7.37 -16.17 4.91
CA ALA A 79 -7.52 -15.76 3.52
C ALA A 79 -6.40 -16.34 2.66
N ARG A 80 -5.13 -16.29 3.09
CA ARG A 80 -4.03 -16.93 2.33
C ARG A 80 -4.28 -18.41 2.05
N GLU A 81 -4.85 -19.15 3.00
CA GLU A 81 -5.20 -20.55 2.77
C GLU A 81 -6.28 -20.75 1.70
N ILE A 82 -7.25 -19.82 1.61
CA ILE A 82 -8.28 -19.83 0.55
C ILE A 82 -7.65 -19.59 -0.84
N TYR A 83 -6.67 -18.69 -0.92
CA TYR A 83 -6.04 -18.27 -2.16
C TYR A 83 -4.71 -18.97 -2.48
N LYS A 84 -4.35 -20.04 -1.77
CA LYS A 84 -3.06 -20.74 -1.95
C LYS A 84 -2.80 -21.27 -3.36
N ASP A 85 -3.88 -21.56 -4.10
CA ASP A 85 -3.84 -22.10 -5.45
C ASP A 85 -3.99 -20.98 -6.52
N THR A 86 -4.14 -19.73 -6.10
CA THR A 86 -4.23 -18.53 -6.95
C THR A 86 -2.99 -17.66 -6.74
N PRO A 87 -2.31 -17.17 -7.80
CA PRO A 87 -1.19 -16.26 -7.65
C PRO A 87 -1.59 -15.04 -6.81
N THR A 88 -0.95 -14.87 -5.65
CA THR A 88 -1.40 -13.90 -4.66
C THR A 88 -0.24 -13.05 -4.14
N ILE A 89 -0.41 -11.73 -4.18
CA ILE A 89 0.53 -10.73 -3.66
C ILE A 89 -0.02 -10.19 -2.34
N VAL A 90 0.71 -10.40 -1.26
CA VAL A 90 0.34 -9.90 0.08
C VAL A 90 0.94 -8.51 0.29
N VAL A 91 0.08 -7.51 0.51
CA VAL A 91 0.47 -6.14 0.85
C VAL A 91 0.12 -5.88 2.32
N SER A 92 1.11 -5.55 3.13
CA SER A 92 0.91 -5.39 4.58
C SER A 92 1.95 -4.48 5.20
N ASP A 93 1.74 -4.02 6.43
CA ASP A 93 2.71 -3.30 7.26
C ASP A 93 3.70 -4.25 7.97
N GLY A 94 3.41 -5.56 7.97
CA GLY A 94 4.28 -6.60 8.52
C GLY A 94 4.10 -7.96 7.83
N PRO A 95 5.05 -8.90 7.96
CA PRO A 95 6.02 -8.98 9.05
C PRO A 95 7.40 -8.34 8.77
N ASP A 96 7.98 -7.77 9.82
CA ASP A 96 9.32 -7.17 9.82
C ASP A 96 10.47 -8.17 9.98
N LYS A 97 10.19 -9.37 10.48
CA LYS A 97 11.21 -10.42 10.63
C LYS A 97 11.51 -11.09 9.30
N LYS A 98 12.79 -11.30 9.01
CA LYS A 98 13.24 -11.94 7.76
C LYS A 98 12.61 -13.32 7.57
N ASP A 99 12.62 -14.15 8.61
CA ASP A 99 12.12 -15.53 8.53
C ASP A 99 10.61 -15.57 8.25
N ALA A 100 9.83 -14.64 8.82
CA ALA A 100 8.40 -14.56 8.54
C ALA A 100 8.09 -14.10 7.10
N ARG A 101 8.92 -13.22 6.52
CA ARG A 101 8.83 -12.89 5.09
C ARG A 101 9.30 -14.05 4.20
N GLN A 102 10.29 -14.79 4.65
CA GLN A 102 10.78 -15.97 3.93
C GLN A 102 9.70 -17.07 3.92
N ALA A 103 8.97 -17.26 5.02
CA ALA A 103 7.84 -18.19 5.08
C ALA A 103 6.73 -17.84 4.08
N LEU A 104 6.42 -16.55 3.88
CA LEU A 104 5.50 -16.08 2.83
C LEU A 104 5.97 -16.53 1.44
N LYS A 105 7.27 -16.36 1.16
CA LYS A 105 7.88 -16.77 -0.10
C LYS A 105 7.87 -18.27 -0.31
N GLU A 106 8.23 -19.04 0.71
CA GLU A 106 8.23 -20.50 0.67
C GLU A 106 6.83 -21.08 0.50
N ALA A 107 5.80 -20.40 1.01
CA ALA A 107 4.40 -20.72 0.79
C ALA A 107 3.87 -20.29 -0.60
N GLY A 108 4.70 -19.71 -1.46
CA GLY A 108 4.35 -19.35 -2.84
C GLY A 108 3.66 -17.99 -3.03
N PHE A 109 3.54 -17.18 -1.97
CA PHE A 109 2.96 -15.85 -2.06
C PHE A 109 3.98 -14.82 -2.50
N GLY A 110 3.58 -13.82 -3.28
CA GLY A 110 4.29 -12.54 -3.37
C GLY A 110 4.09 -11.72 -2.11
N SER A 111 4.99 -10.78 -1.82
CA SER A 111 4.85 -9.87 -0.70
C SER A 111 5.42 -8.47 -0.98
N ILE A 112 4.68 -7.44 -0.56
CA ILE A 112 5.13 -6.06 -0.44
C ILE A 112 4.83 -5.60 0.99
N ILE A 113 5.87 -5.59 1.83
CA ILE A 113 5.77 -5.18 3.24
C ILE A 113 6.11 -3.70 3.35
N LEU A 114 5.07 -2.87 3.48
CA LEU A 114 5.09 -1.41 3.59
C LEU A 114 5.37 -0.95 5.01
N LYS A 115 6.65 -0.88 5.37
CA LYS A 115 7.09 -0.36 6.68
C LYS A 115 6.63 1.08 6.98
N VAL A 116 6.31 1.81 5.92
CA VAL A 116 5.97 3.24 5.93
C VAL A 116 4.46 3.48 5.96
N ASP A 117 3.65 2.42 6.07
CA ASP A 117 2.20 2.48 6.28
C ASP A 117 1.89 2.10 7.75
N PRO A 118 1.81 3.09 8.66
CA PRO A 118 1.93 2.81 10.09
C PRO A 118 0.65 2.37 10.78
N LEU A 119 0.83 1.64 11.88
CA LEU A 119 -0.21 1.39 12.88
C LEU A 119 -0.75 2.72 13.44
N ILE A 120 -2.05 2.92 13.30
CA ILE A 120 -2.82 4.03 13.89
C ILE A 120 -3.03 3.84 15.40
N GLY A 121 -3.25 4.92 16.14
CA GLY A 121 -3.55 4.91 17.58
C GLY A 121 -4.96 4.38 17.90
N ALA A 122 -5.23 3.10 17.62
CA ALA A 122 -6.55 2.48 17.69
C ALA A 122 -7.07 2.22 19.12
N LYS A 123 -7.43 3.29 19.84
CA LYS A 123 -8.01 3.26 21.19
C LYS A 123 -9.30 4.04 21.26
N ARG A 124 -10.30 3.48 21.95
CA ARG A 124 -11.66 4.04 22.01
C ARG A 124 -11.69 5.45 22.61
N GLU A 125 -10.79 5.71 23.54
CA GLU A 125 -10.66 6.97 24.26
C GLU A 125 -10.14 8.12 23.39
N PHE A 126 -9.59 7.82 22.21
CA PHE A 126 -8.93 8.78 21.33
C PHE A 126 -9.43 8.72 19.88
N LEU A 127 -9.50 7.52 19.30
CA LEU A 127 -9.74 7.32 17.87
C LEU A 127 -11.24 7.24 17.54
N ASP A 128 -11.85 8.39 17.30
CA ASP A 128 -13.18 8.49 16.69
C ASP A 128 -13.09 8.37 15.15
N PRO A 129 -14.23 8.32 14.42
CA PRO A 129 -14.23 8.29 12.96
C PRO A 129 -13.51 9.49 12.32
N THR A 130 -13.58 10.68 12.94
CA THR A 130 -12.95 11.90 12.43
C THR A 130 -11.43 11.79 12.48
N GLU A 131 -10.90 11.40 13.64
CA GLU A 131 -9.47 11.23 13.86
C GLU A 131 -8.91 10.09 13.00
N MET A 132 -9.67 9.00 12.84
CA MET A 132 -9.32 7.91 11.92
C MET A 132 -9.20 8.40 10.47
N ALA A 133 -10.16 9.19 9.99
CA ALA A 133 -10.12 9.74 8.64
C ALA A 133 -8.97 10.73 8.45
N SER A 134 -8.72 11.58 9.45
CA SER A 134 -7.63 12.56 9.48
C SER A 134 -6.27 11.88 9.34
N PHE A 135 -5.99 10.89 10.20
CA PHE A 135 -4.73 10.14 10.17
C PHE A 135 -4.50 9.44 8.83
N ASN A 136 -5.52 8.80 8.27
CA ASN A 136 -5.39 8.12 6.98
C ASN A 136 -5.15 9.09 5.83
N SER A 137 -5.71 10.32 5.89
CA SER A 137 -5.41 11.37 4.92
C SER A 137 -3.93 11.78 4.96
N ASP A 138 -3.34 11.92 6.16
CA ASP A 138 -1.92 12.21 6.33
C ASP A 138 -1.03 11.03 5.88
N ALA A 139 -1.43 9.80 6.22
CA ALA A 139 -0.78 8.60 5.71
C ALA A 139 -0.76 8.55 4.18
N MET A 140 -1.92 8.76 3.56
CA MET A 140 -2.00 8.79 2.11
C MET A 140 -1.19 9.94 1.51
N LYS A 141 -1.08 11.09 2.19
CA LYS A 141 -0.21 12.20 1.73
C LYS A 141 1.25 11.77 1.64
N VAL A 142 1.77 11.10 2.67
CA VAL A 142 3.14 10.59 2.70
C VAL A 142 3.32 9.51 1.63
N LEU A 143 2.47 8.48 1.62
CA LEU A 143 2.58 7.35 0.69
C LEU A 143 2.48 7.77 -0.79
N SER A 144 1.65 8.77 -1.11
CA SER A 144 1.48 9.26 -2.49
C SER A 144 2.57 10.20 -2.96
N SER A 145 3.18 10.98 -2.05
CA SER A 145 4.15 12.01 -2.43
C SER A 145 5.60 11.54 -2.30
N CYS A 146 5.86 10.48 -1.54
CA CYS A 146 7.20 10.02 -1.22
C CYS A 146 7.63 8.72 -1.92
N GLY A 147 6.82 8.17 -2.83
CA GLY A 147 7.17 7.01 -3.67
C GLY A 147 6.46 5.67 -3.40
N PRO A 148 5.90 5.35 -2.21
CA PRO A 148 5.24 4.06 -1.97
C PRO A 148 4.12 3.70 -2.96
N VAL A 149 3.27 4.66 -3.32
CA VAL A 149 2.21 4.43 -4.33
C VAL A 149 2.80 4.00 -5.68
N ARG A 150 3.87 4.66 -6.13
CA ARG A 150 4.54 4.32 -7.39
C ARG A 150 5.25 2.97 -7.31
N LEU A 151 5.85 2.64 -6.17
CA LEU A 151 6.43 1.32 -5.94
C LEU A 151 5.39 0.22 -6.19
N ILE A 152 4.19 0.36 -5.62
CA ILE A 152 3.14 -0.66 -5.80
C ILE A 152 2.64 -0.67 -7.24
N GLN A 153 2.38 0.50 -7.84
CA GLN A 153 1.98 0.61 -9.24
C GLN A 153 2.93 -0.19 -10.15
N GLU A 154 4.23 0.11 -10.10
CA GLU A 154 5.24 -0.54 -10.95
C GLU A 154 5.31 -2.06 -10.74
N GLU A 155 5.19 -2.53 -9.50
CA GLU A 155 5.29 -3.96 -9.20
C GLU A 155 4.03 -4.73 -9.61
N LEU A 156 2.85 -4.12 -9.50
CA LEU A 156 1.62 -4.71 -10.00
C LEU A 156 1.59 -4.71 -11.53
N ASP A 157 2.02 -3.63 -12.18
CA ASP A 157 2.11 -3.58 -13.65
C ASP A 157 3.02 -4.66 -14.22
N LYS A 158 4.16 -4.95 -13.58
CA LYS A 158 5.03 -6.07 -13.99
C LYS A 158 4.32 -7.42 -13.96
N VAL A 159 3.41 -7.65 -13.00
CA VAL A 159 2.64 -8.91 -12.95
C VAL A 159 1.53 -8.89 -14.00
N ILE A 160 0.89 -7.75 -14.22
CA ILE A 160 -0.11 -7.58 -15.30
C ILE A 160 0.51 -7.87 -16.66
N ASP A 161 1.70 -7.33 -16.95
CA ASP A 161 2.41 -7.54 -18.21
C ASP A 161 2.80 -9.01 -18.41
N GLN A 162 3.16 -9.71 -17.33
CA GLN A 162 3.42 -11.15 -17.36
C GLN A 162 2.18 -11.96 -17.76
N VAL A 163 1.03 -11.65 -17.17
CA VAL A 163 -0.25 -12.30 -17.52
C VAL A 163 -0.65 -11.97 -18.96
N ALA A 164 -0.52 -10.70 -19.37
CA ALA A 164 -0.82 -10.27 -20.74
C ALA A 164 0.09 -10.97 -21.77
N ALA A 165 1.33 -11.33 -21.39
CA ALA A 165 2.25 -12.13 -22.20
C ALA A 165 1.95 -13.64 -22.17
N GLY A 166 0.92 -14.09 -21.46
CA GLY A 166 0.45 -15.47 -21.41
C GLY A 166 1.03 -16.32 -20.28
N LYS A 167 1.77 -15.72 -19.32
CA LYS A 167 2.17 -16.44 -18.11
C LYS A 167 0.98 -16.61 -17.16
N SER A 168 0.96 -17.69 -16.39
CA SER A 168 -0.11 -17.96 -15.41
C SER A 168 0.38 -18.84 -14.26
N GLY A 169 -0.38 -18.89 -13.17
CA GLY A 169 -0.08 -19.77 -12.05
C GLY A 169 1.34 -19.59 -11.50
N LYS A 170 2.11 -20.67 -11.45
CA LYS A 170 3.48 -20.69 -10.91
C LYS A 170 4.52 -20.05 -11.83
N ASP A 171 4.17 -19.76 -13.08
CA ASP A 171 5.08 -19.10 -14.02
C ASP A 171 5.15 -17.58 -13.79
N LEU A 172 4.24 -17.03 -12.98
CA LEU A 172 4.26 -15.63 -12.59
C LEU A 172 5.36 -15.35 -11.57
N GLU A 173 6.22 -14.39 -11.88
CA GLU A 173 7.22 -13.86 -10.95
C GLU A 173 6.57 -12.78 -10.09
N LEU A 174 6.25 -13.15 -8.84
CA LEU A 174 5.63 -12.26 -7.87
C LEU A 174 6.68 -11.43 -7.08
N PRO A 175 6.35 -10.20 -6.65
CA PRO A 175 7.30 -9.34 -5.93
C PRO A 175 7.62 -9.86 -4.52
N TYR A 176 8.83 -9.57 -4.04
CA TYR A 176 9.30 -9.89 -2.68
C TYR A 176 10.03 -8.69 -2.06
N ILE A 177 9.26 -7.73 -1.59
CA ILE A 177 9.77 -6.40 -1.26
C ILE A 177 9.50 -6.08 0.20
N LEU A 178 10.57 -5.82 0.95
CA LEU A 178 10.48 -5.01 2.17
C LEU A 178 10.66 -3.54 1.75
N ALA A 179 9.59 -2.77 1.78
CA ALA A 179 9.55 -1.38 1.36
C ALA A 179 9.94 -0.47 2.53
N THR A 180 11.26 -0.35 2.74
CA THR A 180 11.86 0.56 3.72
C THR A 180 11.78 2.02 3.25
N PRO A 181 11.99 3.01 4.14
CA PRO A 181 12.09 4.42 3.74
C PRO A 181 13.04 4.65 2.56
N ASP A 182 14.25 4.09 2.61
CA ASP A 182 15.24 4.23 1.53
C ASP A 182 14.75 3.67 0.20
N LYS A 183 14.14 2.48 0.20
CA LYS A 183 13.62 1.90 -1.05
C LYS A 183 12.43 2.67 -1.61
N CYS A 184 11.58 3.19 -0.74
CA CYS A 184 10.40 3.95 -1.14
C CYS A 184 10.80 5.29 -1.77
N VAL A 185 11.75 6.02 -1.17
CA VAL A 185 12.13 7.35 -1.67
C VAL A 185 12.76 7.29 -3.06
N GLU A 186 13.44 6.20 -3.42
CA GLU A 186 13.98 6.00 -4.76
C GLU A 186 12.88 5.89 -5.84
N ARG A 187 11.64 5.55 -5.46
CA ARG A 187 10.47 5.58 -6.35
C ARG A 187 9.74 6.93 -6.35
N GLY A 188 10.22 7.90 -5.59
CA GLY A 188 9.70 9.27 -5.63
C GLY A 188 10.14 10.05 -6.88
N CYS A 189 11.24 9.64 -7.52
CA CYS A 189 11.81 10.29 -8.73
C CYS A 189 12.05 11.79 -8.57
N PHE A 190 12.57 12.20 -7.42
CA PHE A 190 12.89 13.60 -7.12
C PHE A 190 14.11 14.08 -7.89
N GLU A 191 13.98 15.21 -8.58
CA GLU A 191 15.13 15.88 -9.22
C GLU A 191 15.89 16.74 -8.21
N ASN A 192 15.17 17.42 -7.29
CA ASN A 192 15.79 18.22 -6.25
C ASN A 192 16.24 17.36 -5.05
N PRO A 193 17.51 17.43 -4.63
CA PRO A 193 18.02 16.61 -3.53
C PRO A 193 17.38 16.96 -2.16
N TYR A 194 16.95 18.21 -1.94
CA TYR A 194 16.26 18.59 -0.71
C TYR A 194 14.80 18.13 -0.70
N ALA A 195 14.14 18.07 -1.86
CA ALA A 195 12.84 17.42 -1.97
C ALA A 195 12.95 15.93 -1.60
N LYS A 196 13.96 15.24 -2.15
CA LYS A 196 14.27 13.85 -1.79
C LYS A 196 14.54 13.69 -0.29
N ALA A 197 15.36 14.56 0.30
CA ALA A 197 15.68 14.51 1.73
C ALA A 197 14.42 14.70 2.61
N LYS A 198 13.54 15.65 2.27
CA LYS A 198 12.26 15.85 2.98
C LYS A 198 11.33 14.66 2.86
N ALA A 199 11.24 14.07 1.67
CA ALA A 199 10.45 12.86 1.44
C ALA A 199 10.99 11.65 2.24
N LEU A 200 12.32 11.47 2.27
CA LEU A 200 12.97 10.44 3.07
C LEU A 200 12.71 10.65 4.57
N ALA A 201 12.81 11.89 5.06
CA ALA A 201 12.48 12.23 6.44
C ALA A 201 11.02 11.91 6.78
N ALA A 202 10.07 12.28 5.90
CA ALA A 202 8.66 11.95 6.06
C ALA A 202 8.41 10.42 6.14
N LEU A 203 9.10 9.62 5.32
CA LEU A 203 9.01 8.17 5.34
C LEU A 203 9.60 7.57 6.63
N HIS A 204 10.71 8.12 7.14
CA HIS A 204 11.26 7.71 8.44
C HIS A 204 10.29 8.02 9.57
N MET A 205 9.69 9.21 9.58
CA MET A 205 8.66 9.58 10.55
C MET A 205 7.49 8.63 10.51
N ALA A 206 6.93 8.37 9.32
CA ALA A 206 5.84 7.41 9.14
C ALA A 206 6.20 6.01 9.68
N ASN A 207 7.37 5.48 9.35
CA ASN A 207 7.85 4.21 9.90
C ASN A 207 8.00 4.21 11.43
N THR A 208 8.31 5.36 12.05
CA THR A 208 8.42 5.51 13.51
C THR A 208 7.06 5.61 14.22
N VAL A 209 6.01 6.13 13.56
CA VAL A 209 4.66 6.26 14.14
C VAL A 209 4.16 4.93 14.71
N ALA A 210 4.40 3.82 14.02
CA ALA A 210 3.99 2.49 14.49
C ALA A 210 4.63 2.14 15.86
N ALA A 211 5.88 2.51 16.08
CA ALA A 211 6.58 2.25 17.35
C ALA A 211 6.05 3.12 18.51
N ILE A 212 5.49 4.29 18.22
CA ILE A 212 4.84 5.17 19.21
C ILE A 212 3.44 4.65 19.54
N ASN A 213 2.65 4.31 18.53
CA ASN A 213 1.27 3.87 18.71
C ASN A 213 1.15 2.45 19.27
N PHE A 214 2.14 1.58 19.07
CA PHE A 214 2.11 0.21 19.58
C PHE A 214 1.95 0.14 21.11
N PRO A 215 2.76 0.84 21.94
CA PRO A 215 2.53 0.96 23.37
C PRO A 215 1.14 1.45 23.75
N ALA A 216 0.63 2.49 23.08
CA ALA A 216 -0.71 3.01 23.34
C ALA A 216 -1.77 1.93 23.10
N CYS A 217 -1.68 1.22 21.98
CA CYS A 217 -2.64 0.20 21.55
C CYS A 217 -2.64 -1.06 22.44
N PHE A 218 -1.46 -1.52 22.90
CA PHE A 218 -1.32 -2.88 23.44
C PHE A 218 -0.72 -2.99 24.84
N MET A 219 -0.08 -1.93 25.37
CA MET A 219 0.68 -2.02 26.62
C MET A 219 0.16 -1.09 27.72
N LEU A 220 -0.12 0.17 27.38
CA LEU A 220 -0.57 1.19 28.32
C LEU A 220 -2.03 0.95 28.73
N LYS A 221 -2.35 1.31 29.97
CA LYS A 221 -3.69 1.13 30.56
C LYS A 221 -4.30 2.42 31.12
N GLU A 222 -3.46 3.35 31.56
CA GLU A 222 -3.90 4.63 32.11
C GLU A 222 -4.36 5.55 30.98
N VAL A 223 -5.61 6.03 31.05
CA VAL A 223 -6.27 6.79 29.98
C VAL A 223 -5.45 7.99 29.51
N GLU A 224 -4.87 8.75 30.44
CA GLU A 224 -4.05 9.91 30.10
C GLU A 224 -2.82 9.51 29.27
N LYS A 225 -2.11 8.45 29.71
CA LYS A 225 -0.92 7.95 29.00
C LYS A 225 -1.27 7.33 27.64
N VAL A 226 -2.37 6.57 27.58
CA VAL A 226 -2.86 5.96 26.34
C VAL A 226 -3.20 7.04 25.31
N SER A 227 -4.02 8.02 25.72
CA SER A 227 -4.52 9.07 24.83
C SER A 227 -3.40 9.98 24.37
N LEU A 228 -2.51 10.42 25.27
CA LEU A 228 -1.38 11.27 24.93
C LEU A 228 -0.40 10.57 23.97
N THR A 229 -0.14 9.28 24.19
CA THR A 229 0.80 8.52 23.35
C THR A 229 0.21 8.27 21.96
N ALA A 230 -1.09 7.92 21.87
CA ALA A 230 -1.78 7.79 20.58
C ALA A 230 -1.81 9.11 19.81
N ALA A 231 -2.14 10.22 20.50
CA ALA A 231 -2.12 11.56 19.93
C ALA A 231 -0.71 11.94 19.43
N ALA A 232 0.34 11.65 20.18
CA ALA A 232 1.72 11.94 19.77
C ALA A 232 2.13 11.21 18.48
N GLY A 233 1.66 9.96 18.29
CA GLY A 233 1.87 9.24 17.03
C GLY A 233 1.13 9.90 15.85
N HIS A 234 -0.07 10.42 16.08
CA HIS A 234 -0.84 11.14 15.07
C HIS A 234 -0.21 12.49 14.70
N GLU A 235 0.26 13.27 15.68
CA GLU A 235 0.99 14.52 15.46
C GLU A 235 2.27 14.30 14.63
N MET A 236 2.99 13.19 14.90
CA MET A 236 4.14 12.80 14.08
C MET A 236 3.73 12.50 12.63
N MET A 237 2.58 11.86 12.42
CA MET A 237 2.07 11.60 11.07
C MET A 237 1.67 12.89 10.33
N GLY A 238 1.03 13.82 11.03
CA GLY A 238 0.71 15.16 10.48
C GLY A 238 1.97 15.92 10.08
N ALA A 239 3.01 15.92 10.93
CA ALA A 239 4.29 16.52 10.59
C ALA A 239 4.99 15.83 9.40
N ALA A 240 4.88 14.50 9.28
CA ALA A 240 5.37 13.78 8.11
C ALA A 240 4.63 14.20 6.83
N ALA A 241 3.32 14.37 6.89
CA ALA A 241 2.51 14.85 5.77
C ALA A 241 2.87 16.28 5.34
N VAL A 242 3.25 17.15 6.29
CA VAL A 242 3.80 18.48 5.98
C VAL A 242 5.09 18.37 5.18
N LEU A 243 6.07 17.58 5.62
CA LEU A 243 7.32 17.38 4.88
C LEU A 243 7.09 16.77 3.50
N ALA A 244 6.18 15.81 3.38
CA ALA A 244 5.80 15.21 2.10
C ALA A 244 5.20 16.24 1.13
N ARG A 245 4.37 17.17 1.65
CA ARG A 245 3.82 18.29 0.86
C ARG A 245 4.93 19.24 0.43
N GLU A 246 5.82 19.63 1.33
CA GLU A 246 6.95 20.51 1.01
C GLU A 246 7.87 19.91 -0.06
N ALA A 247 8.20 18.62 0.04
CA ALA A 247 8.97 17.91 -0.98
C ALA A 247 8.31 18.04 -2.36
N ARG A 248 6.99 17.82 -2.43
CA ARG A 248 6.22 17.94 -3.67
C ARG A 248 6.16 19.38 -4.20
N GLU A 249 6.04 20.38 -3.32
CA GLU A 249 6.02 21.80 -3.73
C GLU A 249 7.38 22.25 -4.27
N ILE A 250 8.51 21.75 -3.76
CA ILE A 250 9.84 22.02 -4.32
C ILE A 250 9.92 21.51 -5.77
N GLU A 251 9.44 20.30 -6.06
CA GLU A 251 9.44 19.78 -7.42
C GLU A 251 8.50 20.58 -8.34
N LYS A 252 7.36 21.06 -7.82
CA LYS A 252 6.48 21.96 -8.59
C LYS A 252 7.12 23.31 -8.87
N SER A 253 7.76 23.94 -7.89
CA SER A 253 8.39 25.26 -8.07
C SER A 253 9.53 25.24 -9.08
N ASN A 254 10.16 24.07 -9.26
CA ASN A 254 11.23 23.88 -10.22
C ASN A 254 10.72 23.39 -11.59
N ASP A 255 9.41 23.13 -11.73
CA ASP A 255 8.83 22.41 -12.87
C ASP A 255 9.57 21.08 -13.14
N THR A 256 9.83 20.32 -12.07
CA THR A 256 10.51 19.01 -12.07
C THR A 256 9.64 17.88 -11.54
N LEU A 257 8.34 18.10 -11.37
CA LEU A 257 7.45 17.09 -10.79
C LEU A 257 7.22 15.90 -11.73
N PHE A 258 7.87 14.78 -11.41
CA PHE A 258 7.72 13.53 -12.14
C PHE A 258 6.30 12.95 -12.08
N ARG A 259 5.79 12.53 -13.24
CA ARG A 259 4.48 11.90 -13.44
C ARG A 259 4.65 10.69 -14.34
N GLN A 260 3.89 9.63 -14.04
CA GLN A 260 3.97 8.37 -14.78
C GLN A 260 2.57 7.78 -14.99
N PRO A 261 1.77 8.38 -15.87
CA PRO A 261 0.42 7.89 -16.14
C PRO A 261 0.45 6.62 -16.99
N HIS A 262 -0.62 5.85 -16.93
CA HIS A 262 -0.82 4.74 -17.86
C HIS A 262 -1.22 5.26 -19.25
N ALA A 263 -0.62 4.69 -20.28
CA ALA A 263 -1.18 4.75 -21.63
C ALA A 263 -2.48 3.94 -21.69
N LYS A 264 -3.28 4.16 -22.75
CA LYS A 264 -4.52 3.42 -23.00
C LYS A 264 -4.35 1.89 -22.96
N MET A 265 -3.19 1.38 -23.39
CA MET A 265 -2.88 -0.05 -23.40
C MET A 265 -2.05 -0.52 -22.17
N GLY A 266 -1.98 0.30 -21.11
CA GLY A 266 -1.31 -0.05 -19.86
C GLY A 266 0.18 0.24 -19.78
N GLY A 267 0.86 0.55 -20.89
CA GLY A 267 2.27 0.96 -20.86
C GLY A 267 2.49 2.22 -20.01
N LEU A 268 3.54 2.24 -19.19
CA LEU A 268 3.88 3.38 -18.35
C LEU A 268 4.55 4.48 -19.18
N LEU A 269 3.86 5.62 -19.30
CA LEU A 269 4.42 6.84 -19.89
C LEU A 269 5.12 7.66 -18.80
N SER A 270 5.92 8.64 -19.17
CA SER A 270 6.57 9.55 -18.22
C SER A 270 6.60 10.99 -18.71
N LYS A 271 6.57 11.93 -17.76
CA LYS A 271 6.86 13.35 -18.00
C LYS A 271 7.26 14.05 -16.71
N THR A 272 7.91 15.20 -16.87
CA THR A 272 8.37 16.03 -15.76
C THR A 272 7.83 17.46 -15.85
N LYS A 273 7.97 18.13 -17.01
CA LYS A 273 7.46 19.50 -17.19
C LYS A 273 5.94 19.53 -17.23
N LEU A 274 5.34 20.56 -16.64
CA LEU A 274 3.89 20.68 -16.53
C LEU A 274 3.18 20.62 -17.88
N TYR A 275 3.76 21.20 -18.93
CA TYR A 275 3.13 21.29 -20.27
C TYR A 275 3.56 20.19 -21.25
N ASP A 276 4.51 19.32 -20.89
CA ASP A 276 4.93 18.23 -21.78
C ASP A 276 3.83 17.18 -21.96
N LYS A 277 3.81 16.49 -23.09
CA LYS A 277 2.98 15.28 -23.22
C LYS A 277 3.74 14.11 -22.59
N PRO A 278 3.07 13.23 -21.82
CA PRO A 278 3.69 11.98 -21.39
C PRO A 278 4.11 11.14 -22.60
N THR A 279 5.31 10.58 -22.55
CA THR A 279 5.89 9.69 -23.57
C THR A 279 6.41 8.41 -22.97
#